data_AF-A0A9C9MK95-F1
#
_entry.id   AF-A0A9C9MK95-F1
#
_cell.length_a   1.000
_cell.length_b   1.000
_cell.length_c   1.000
_cell.angle_alpha   90.00
_cell.angle_beta   90.00
_cell.angle_gamma   90.00
#
_symmetry.space_group_name_H-M   'P 1'
#
loop_
_entity.id
_entity.type
_entity.pdbx_description
1 polymer ?
#
loop_
_entity_poly.entity_id
_entity_poly.type
_entity_poly.pdbx_seq_one_letter_code
_entity_poly.pdbx_strand_id
1 'polypeptide(L)'
;MNTEISNTRKIVAWILAGLLTALFLFSATGKLFLHPEQMAQMKLGDWRIIIALGEIASALLFLFTKTNRIGTLLLSSYMGGAIIIHMTTGISILVPSVVLIVVWIVLYLRNPDFFKIV
;
A
#
# COMPACT_ATOMS: atom_id res chain seq x y z
N MET A 1 -20.57 -15.62 16.33
CA MET A 1 -19.95 -16.80 15.70
C MET A 1 -18.50 -16.44 15.39
N ASN A 2 -17.55 -16.93 16.19
CA ASN A 2 -16.12 -16.76 15.92
C ASN A 2 -15.77 -17.62 14.70
N THR A 3 -15.73 -17.04 13.51
CA THR A 3 -15.23 -17.72 12.32
C THR A 3 -13.72 -17.92 12.47
N GLU A 4 -13.30 -19.15 12.78
CA GLU A 4 -11.89 -19.50 12.76
C GLU A 4 -11.31 -19.29 11.35
N ILE A 5 -10.22 -18.53 11.27
CA ILE A 5 -9.53 -18.26 10.00
C ILE A 5 -8.73 -19.50 9.61
N SER A 6 -9.03 -20.08 8.43
CA SER A 6 -8.32 -21.25 7.90
C SER A 6 -6.83 -20.98 7.66
N ASN A 7 -6.01 -22.04 7.72
CA ASN A 7 -4.56 -21.93 7.49
C ASN A 7 -4.23 -21.46 6.07
N THR A 8 -4.97 -21.91 5.06
CA THR A 8 -4.83 -21.45 3.68
C THR A 8 -5.04 -19.94 3.57
N ARG A 9 -6.09 -19.41 4.21
CA ARG A 9 -6.37 -17.96 4.24
C ARG A 9 -5.24 -17.17 4.88
N LYS A 10 -4.67 -17.67 5.98
CA LYS A 10 -3.50 -17.05 6.65
C LYS A 10 -2.28 -17.01 5.72
N ILE A 11 -1.97 -18.12 5.05
CA ILE A 11 -0.84 -18.22 4.12
C ILE A 11 -1.00 -17.24 2.96
N VAL A 12 -2.16 -17.25 2.29
CA VAL A 12 -2.46 -16.33 1.19
C VAL A 12 -2.33 -14.87 1.65
N ALA A 13 -2.88 -14.53 2.82
CA ALA A 13 -2.78 -13.18 3.36
C ALA A 13 -1.33 -12.76 3.63
N TRP A 14 -0.47 -13.66 4.12
CA TRP A 14 0.95 -13.38 4.35
C TRP A 14 1.73 -13.23 3.05
N ILE A 15 1.48 -14.07 2.05
CA ILE A 15 2.13 -13.97 0.73
C ILE A 15 1.77 -12.64 0.08
N LEU A 16 0.48 -12.30 0.00
CA LEU A 16 0.01 -11.05 -0.60
C LEU A 16 0.54 -9.82 0.16
N ALA A 17 0.52 -9.86 1.50
CA ALA A 17 1.08 -8.78 2.30
C ALA A 17 2.58 -8.60 2.07
N GLY A 18 3.34 -9.71 2.04
CA GLY A 18 4.77 -9.67 1.78
C GLY A 18 5.11 -9.11 0.39
N LEU A 19 4.39 -9.54 -0.65
CA LEU A 19 4.55 -9.03 -2.01
C LEU A 19 4.23 -7.53 -2.11
N LEU A 20 3.12 -7.08 -1.50
CA LEU A 20 2.78 -5.66 -1.46
C LEU A 20 3.82 -4.86 -0.70
N THR A 21 4.27 -5.32 0.47
CA THR A 21 5.32 -4.64 1.23
C THR A 21 6.60 -4.55 0.41
N ALA A 22 7.02 -5.62 -0.25
CA ALA A 22 8.18 -5.59 -1.14
C ALA A 22 8.02 -4.57 -2.28
N LEU A 23 6.83 -4.50 -2.90
CA LEU A 23 6.51 -3.50 -3.93
C LEU A 23 6.63 -2.07 -3.41
N PHE A 24 6.04 -1.76 -2.26
CA PHE A 24 6.10 -0.41 -1.66
C PHE A 24 7.53 -0.04 -1.23
N LEU A 25 8.29 -0.99 -0.66
CA LEU A 25 9.68 -0.74 -0.28
C LEU A 25 10.59 -0.54 -1.50
N PHE A 26 10.35 -1.28 -2.59
CA PHE A 26 11.03 -1.07 -3.86
C PHE A 26 10.72 0.32 -4.44
N SER A 27 9.44 0.69 -4.46
CA SER A 27 8.97 2.01 -4.90
C SER A 27 9.57 3.15 -4.06
N ALA A 28 9.64 3.01 -2.74
CA ALA A 28 10.27 3.99 -1.85
C ALA A 28 11.79 4.09 -2.06
N THR A 29 12.47 2.94 -2.23
CA THR A 29 13.90 2.88 -2.60
C THR A 29 14.13 3.63 -3.92
N GLY A 30 13.25 3.43 -4.91
CA GLY A 30 13.27 4.14 -6.18
C GLY A 30 13.23 5.66 -6.00
N LYS A 31 12.31 6.14 -5.15
CA LYS A 31 12.23 7.57 -4.81
C LYS A 31 13.48 8.08 -4.10
N LEU A 32 14.11 7.30 -3.24
CA LEU A 32 15.26 7.76 -2.44
C LEU A 32 16.59 7.72 -3.19
N PHE A 33 16.81 6.72 -4.05
CA PHE A 33 18.15 6.44 -4.57
C PHE A 33 18.22 6.25 -6.08
N LEU A 34 17.19 5.65 -6.71
CA LEU A 34 17.30 5.21 -8.10
C LEU A 34 16.82 6.26 -9.11
N HIS A 35 15.72 6.95 -8.80
CA HIS A 35 15.05 7.86 -9.73
C HIS A 35 14.59 9.18 -9.07
N PRO A 36 15.50 9.95 -8.44
CA PRO A 36 15.15 11.25 -7.86
C PRO A 36 14.56 12.23 -8.89
N GLU A 37 14.99 12.15 -10.15
CA GLU A 37 14.53 12.98 -11.26
C GLU A 37 13.05 12.76 -11.59
N GLN A 38 12.52 11.55 -11.41
CA GLN A 38 11.11 11.25 -11.63
C GLN A 38 10.21 12.05 -10.67
N MET A 39 10.65 12.19 -9.41
CA MET A 39 9.93 12.99 -8.42
C MET A 39 10.00 14.49 -8.76
N ALA A 40 11.10 14.97 -9.33
CA ALA A 40 11.21 16.35 -9.79
C ALA A 40 10.25 16.64 -10.98
N GLN A 41 10.13 15.71 -11.93
CA GLN A 41 9.18 15.81 -13.05
C GLN A 41 7.72 15.88 -12.56
N MET A 42 7.40 15.17 -11.47
CA MET A 42 6.10 15.22 -10.80
C MET A 42 5.90 16.46 -9.91
N LYS A 43 6.86 17.39 -9.86
CA LYS A 43 6.87 18.56 -8.96
C LYS A 43 6.83 18.18 -7.47
N LEU A 44 7.35 17.00 -7.12
CA LEU A 44 7.42 16.46 -5.77
C LEU A 44 8.87 16.25 -5.29
N GLY A 45 9.86 16.81 -5.99
CA GLY A 45 11.29 16.64 -5.68
C GLY A 45 11.63 17.03 -4.24
N ASP A 46 11.16 18.18 -3.77
CA ASP A 46 11.42 18.67 -2.41
C ASP A 46 10.74 17.82 -1.32
N TRP A 47 9.62 17.17 -1.67
CA TRP A 47 8.84 16.32 -0.77
C TRP A 47 9.24 14.85 -0.84
N ARG A 48 10.19 14.49 -1.69
CA ARG A 48 10.59 13.12 -2.01
C ARG A 48 10.94 12.28 -0.78
N ILE A 49 11.71 12.85 0.15
CA ILE A 49 12.15 12.13 1.35
C ILE A 49 10.97 11.82 2.27
N ILE A 50 10.11 12.80 2.56
CA ILE A 50 8.97 12.59 3.45
C ILE A 50 7.93 11.65 2.82
N ILE A 51 7.72 11.72 1.50
CA ILE A 51 6.86 10.78 0.78
C ILE A 51 7.40 9.35 0.88
N ALA A 52 8.70 9.14 0.64
CA ALA A 52 9.31 7.82 0.72
C ALA A 52 9.30 7.24 2.14
N LEU A 53 9.58 8.06 3.15
CA LEU A 53 9.50 7.62 4.56
C LEU A 53 8.06 7.28 4.96
N GLY A 54 7.08 8.06 4.51
CA GLY A 54 5.66 7.78 4.70
C GLY A 54 5.22 6.46 4.06
N GLU A 55 5.69 6.20 2.84
CA GLU A 55 5.47 4.93 2.13
C GLU A 55 6.06 3.73 2.89
N ILE A 56 7.32 3.83 3.34
CA ILE A 56 7.99 2.78 4.12
C ILE A 56 7.24 2.51 5.43
N ALA A 57 6.92 3.55 6.20
CA ALA A 57 6.21 3.41 7.46
C ALA A 57 4.84 2.75 7.26
N SER A 58 4.09 3.18 6.23
CA SER A 58 2.79 2.60 5.87
C SER A 58 2.91 1.13 5.49
N ALA A 59 3.91 0.76 4.69
CA ALA A 59 4.15 -0.61 4.26
C ALA A 59 4.55 -1.54 5.41
N LEU A 60 5.34 -1.06 6.37
CA LEU A 60 5.72 -1.81 7.57
C LEU A 60 4.52 -2.00 8.52
N LEU A 61 3.75 -0.93 8.76
CA LEU A 61 2.52 -1.02 9.56
C LEU A 61 1.50 -1.96 8.92
N PHE A 62 1.44 -2.01 7.59
CA PHE A 62 0.60 -2.94 6.84
C PHE A 62 1.08 -4.39 6.98
N LEU A 63 2.40 -4.64 6.93
CA LEU A 63 2.94 -6.00 6.99
C LEU A 63 2.54 -6.74 8.28
N PHE A 64 2.63 -6.08 9.43
CA PHE A 64 2.36 -6.70 10.73
C PHE A 64 0.87 -6.78 11.06
N THR A 65 0.41 -7.97 11.47
CA THR A 65 -1.02 -8.26 11.73
C THR A 65 -1.66 -7.32 12.75
N LYS A 66 -0.93 -6.93 13.80
CA LYS A 66 -1.41 -6.05 14.88
C LYS A 66 -1.68 -4.62 14.41
N THR A 67 -0.94 -4.14 13.42
CA THR A 67 -1.00 -2.76 12.90
C THR A 67 -1.60 -2.66 11.50
N ASN A 68 -1.93 -3.80 10.87
CA ASN A 68 -2.35 -3.90 9.48
C ASN A 68 -3.53 -2.98 9.12
N ARG A 69 -4.46 -2.72 10.06
CA ARG A 69 -5.59 -1.80 9.85
C ARG A 69 -5.10 -0.36 9.63
N ILE A 70 -4.18 0.11 10.48
CA ILE A 70 -3.58 1.45 10.37
C ILE A 70 -2.77 1.53 9.08
N GLY A 71 -1.93 0.52 8.81
CA GLY A 71 -1.16 0.46 7.57
C GLY A 71 -2.05 0.48 6.32
N THR A 72 -3.18 -0.23 6.34
CA THR A 72 -4.14 -0.23 5.23
C THR A 72 -4.75 1.15 5.00
N LEU A 73 -5.14 1.86 6.06
CA LEU A 73 -5.66 3.23 5.94
C LEU A 73 -4.62 4.16 5.33
N LEU A 74 -3.38 4.10 5.81
CA LEU A 74 -2.29 4.92 5.30
C LEU A 74 -1.94 4.60 3.84
N LEU A 75 -1.86 3.32 3.49
CA LEU A 75 -1.65 2.89 2.10
C LEU A 75 -2.83 3.28 1.21
N SER A 76 -4.06 3.29 1.72
CA SER A 76 -5.23 3.76 0.95
C SER A 76 -5.10 5.25 0.60
N SER A 77 -4.71 6.08 1.57
CA SER A 77 -4.43 7.50 1.33
C SER A 77 -3.26 7.70 0.37
N TYR A 78 -2.17 6.94 0.54
CA TYR A 78 -1.00 6.99 -0.33
C TYR A 78 -1.36 6.64 -1.78
N MET A 79 -2.08 5.54 -1.99
CA MET A 79 -2.50 5.11 -3.33
C MET A 79 -3.50 6.09 -3.97
N GLY A 80 -4.37 6.72 -3.18
CA GLY A 80 -5.22 7.81 -3.67
C GLY A 80 -4.39 8.97 -4.26
N GLY A 81 -3.32 9.38 -3.57
CA GLY A 81 -2.36 10.35 -4.10
C GLY A 81 -1.67 9.88 -5.39
N ALA A 82 -1.21 8.63 -5.42
CA ALA A 82 -0.59 8.04 -6.62
C ALA A 82 -1.55 8.03 -7.83
N ILE A 83 -2.82 7.72 -7.62
CA ILE A 83 -3.85 7.75 -8.67
C ILE A 83 -4.00 9.17 -9.24
N ILE A 84 -4.09 10.20 -8.38
CA ILE A 84 -4.19 11.60 -8.84
C ILE A 84 -2.94 12.02 -9.62
N ILE A 85 -1.74 11.62 -9.18
CA ILE A 85 -0.51 11.89 -9.93
C ILE A 85 -0.54 11.21 -11.30
N HIS A 86 -0.98 9.96 -11.40
CA HIS A 86 -1.14 9.27 -12.69
C HIS A 86 -2.14 10.00 -13.61
N MET A 87 -3.30 10.41 -13.08
CA MET A 87 -4.31 11.17 -13.84
C MET A 87 -3.77 12.49 -14.39
N THR A 88 -3.05 13.24 -13.54
CA THR A 88 -2.52 14.57 -13.89
C THR A 88 -1.29 14.52 -14.80
N THR A 89 -0.61 13.37 -14.88
CA THR A 89 0.56 13.14 -15.73
C THR A 89 0.24 12.35 -17.01
N GLY A 90 -1.04 11.99 -17.23
CA GLY A 90 -1.46 11.22 -18.40
C GLY A 90 -1.01 9.76 -18.39
N ILE A 91 -0.60 9.23 -17.23
CA ILE A 91 -0.20 7.84 -17.04
C ILE A 91 -1.43 7.01 -16.64
N SER A 92 -1.50 5.75 -17.08
CA SER A 92 -2.59 4.86 -16.72
C SER A 92 -2.75 4.69 -15.21
N ILE A 93 -3.99 4.83 -14.71
CA ILE A 93 -4.34 4.63 -13.30
C ILE A 93 -4.51 3.16 -12.92
N LEU A 94 -4.41 2.24 -13.89
CA LEU A 94 -4.73 0.83 -13.69
C LEU A 94 -3.88 0.19 -12.59
N VAL A 95 -2.56 0.37 -12.67
CA VAL A 95 -1.61 -0.21 -11.71
C VAL A 95 -1.88 0.28 -10.28
N PRO A 96 -1.92 1.59 -9.98
CA PRO A 96 -2.16 2.03 -8.61
C PRO A 96 -3.57 1.66 -8.11
N SER A 97 -4.58 1.59 -8.99
CA SER A 97 -5.92 1.15 -8.62
C SER A 97 -5.97 -0.34 -8.23
N VAL A 98 -5.31 -1.20 -9.01
CA VAL A 98 -5.23 -2.63 -8.72
C VAL A 98 -4.46 -2.88 -7.43
N VAL A 99 -3.33 -2.20 -7.22
CA VAL A 99 -2.56 -2.30 -5.98
C VAL A 99 -3.41 -1.92 -4.76
N LEU A 100 -4.20 -0.84 -4.84
CA LEU A 100 -5.11 -0.43 -3.78
C LEU A 100 -6.18 -1.50 -3.47
N ILE A 101 -6.77 -2.11 -4.51
CA ILE A 101 -7.75 -3.19 -4.33
C ILE A 101 -7.10 -4.39 -3.63
N VAL A 102 -5.87 -4.78 -4.00
CA VAL A 102 -5.16 -5.89 -3.36
C VAL A 102 -4.83 -5.57 -1.89
N VAL A 103 -4.49 -4.32 -1.57
CA VAL A 103 -4.34 -3.85 -0.19
C VAL A 103 -5.62 -4.09 0.64
N TRP A 104 -6.80 -3.77 0.09
CA TRP A 104 -8.08 -4.03 0.77
C TRP A 104 -8.42 -5.52 0.86
N ILE A 105 -8.06 -6.32 -0.15
CA ILE A 105 -8.21 -7.78 -0.10
C ILE A 105 -7.40 -8.34 1.07
N VAL A 106 -6.14 -7.93 1.25
CA VAL A 106 -5.31 -8.37 2.38
C VAL A 106 -5.93 -7.96 3.71
N LEU A 107 -6.45 -6.73 3.83
CA LEU A 107 -7.14 -6.29 5.03
C LEU A 107 -8.33 -7.21 5.34
N TYR A 108 -9.18 -7.49 4.37
CA TYR A 108 -10.32 -8.40 4.52
C TYR A 108 -9.87 -9.80 4.90
N LEU A 109 -8.86 -10.36 4.23
CA LEU A 109 -8.34 -11.69 4.53
C LEU A 109 -7.80 -11.79 5.97
N ARG A 110 -7.22 -10.73 6.50
CA ARG A 110 -6.71 -10.68 7.89
C ARG A 110 -7.79 -10.29 8.91
N ASN A 111 -8.80 -9.53 8.52
CA ASN A 111 -9.83 -8.95 9.39
C ASN A 111 -11.23 -9.10 8.75
N PRO A 112 -11.81 -10.31 8.71
CA PRO A 112 -13.12 -10.57 8.06
C PRO A 112 -14.25 -9.66 8.55
N ASP A 113 -14.23 -9.30 9.83
CA ASP A 113 -15.29 -8.52 10.47
C ASP A 113 -15.16 -7.02 10.22
N PHE A 114 -14.10 -6.56 9.55
CA PHE A 114 -13.82 -5.14 9.39
C PHE A 114 -14.92 -4.38 8.62
N PHE A 115 -15.55 -5.01 7.63
CA PHE A 115 -16.61 -4.40 6.82
C PHE A 115 -18.03 -4.72 7.31
N LYS A 116 -18.17 -5.36 8.47
CA LYS A 116 -19.49 -5.57 9.06
C LYS A 116 -19.99 -4.23 9.61
N ILE A 117 -20.89 -3.60 8.88
CA ILE A 117 -21.69 -2.48 9.38
C ILE A 117 -22.72 -3.10 10.32
N VAL A 118 -22.70 -2.67 11.58
CA VAL A 118 -23.65 -3.09 12.63
C VAL A 118 -25.06 -2.66 12.26
#